data_AF-I1C4Z4-F1
#
_entry.id   AF-I1C4Z4-F1
#
_cell.length_a   1.000
_cell.length_b   1.000
_cell.length_c   1.000
_cell.angle_alpha   90.00
_cell.angle_beta   90.00
_cell.angle_gamma   90.00
#
_symmetry.space_group_name_H-M   'P 1'
#
loop_
_entity.id
_entity.type
_entity.pdbx_description
1 polymer ?
#
loop_
_entity_poly.entity_id
_entity_poly.type
_entity_poly.pdbx_seq_one_letter_code
_entity_poly.pdbx_strand_id
1 'polypeptide(L)' 'MVLHDLGTDPTLPRANVSCPRCGHPEAVFFQSSSRRAEAKMTLFYVCASKGCGHRWTG' A
#
# COMPACT_ATOMS: atom_id res chain seq x y z
N MET A 1 -6.25 5.28 16.85
CA MET A 1 -6.50 5.54 15.41
C MET A 1 -6.18 4.25 14.67
N VAL A 2 -7.21 3.54 14.19
CA VAL A 2 -7.09 2.17 13.69
C VAL A 2 -6.59 2.21 12.24
N LEU A 3 -5.32 1.89 12.02
CA LEU A 3 -4.66 1.81 10.69
C LEU A 3 -5.06 0.57 9.86
N HIS A 4 -6.17 -0.10 10.19
CA HIS A 4 -6.48 -1.43 9.64
C HIS A 4 -7.15 -1.42 8.26
N ASP A 5 -7.55 -0.26 7.74
CA ASP A 5 -8.37 -0.17 6.53
C ASP A 5 -7.70 0.56 5.36
N LEU A 6 -6.37 0.71 5.35
CA LEU A 6 -5.70 1.34 4.21
C LEU A 6 -5.96 0.58 2.89
N GLY A 7 -6.19 -0.74 2.93
CA GLY A 7 -6.52 -1.52 1.74
C GLY A 7 -7.96 -1.36 1.24
N THR A 8 -8.87 -0.92 2.11
CA THR A 8 -10.31 -0.78 1.84
C THR A 8 -10.75 0.67 1.69
N ASP A 9 -9.89 1.62 2.05
CA ASP A 9 -10.16 3.04 1.94
C ASP A 9 -10.25 3.47 0.46
N PRO A 10 -11.42 3.92 -0.02
CA PRO A 10 -11.60 4.31 -1.41
C PRO A 10 -10.98 5.67 -1.73
N THR A 11 -10.51 6.43 -0.74
CA THR A 11 -9.89 7.74 -0.92
C THR A 11 -8.40 7.62 -1.23
N LEU A 12 -7.80 6.46 -0.96
CA LEU A 12 -6.40 6.18 -1.26
C LEU A 12 -6.22 5.72 -2.71
N PRO A 13 -5.10 6.10 -3.36
CA PRO A 13 -4.84 5.71 -4.73
C PRO A 13 -4.49 4.21 -4.83
N ARG A 14 -5.01 3.57 -5.88
CA ARG A 14 -4.89 2.12 -6.14
C ARG A 14 -4.10 1.90 -7.43
N ALA A 15 -3.28 0.85 -7.44
CA ALA A 15 -2.51 0.40 -8.59
C ALA A 15 -2.83 -1.06 -8.91
N ASN A 16 -2.78 -1.41 -10.20
CA ASN A 16 -2.92 -2.78 -10.70
C ASN A 16 -1.62 -3.58 -10.47
N VAL A 17 -1.28 -3.79 -9.19
CA VAL A 17 -0.15 -4.63 -8.77
C VAL A 17 -0.66 -5.87 -8.07
N SER A 18 -0.22 -7.03 -8.56
CA SER A 18 -0.50 -8.32 -7.95
C SER A 18 0.20 -8.46 -6.60
N CYS A 19 -0.57 -8.73 -5.56
CA CYS A 19 -0.03 -8.96 -4.22
C CYS A 19 0.85 -10.23 -4.21
N PRO A 20 2.12 -10.16 -3.76
CA PRO A 20 3.00 -11.33 -3.72
C PRO A 20 2.56 -12.40 -2.71
N ARG A 21 1.63 -12.08 -1.80
CA ARG A 21 1.12 -13.01 -0.78
C ARG A 21 -0.13 -13.77 -1.20
N CYS A 22 -1.08 -13.12 -1.85
CA CYS A 22 -2.39 -13.71 -2.19
C CYS A 22 -2.75 -13.66 -3.68
N GLY A 23 -1.93 -13.00 -4.51
CA GLY A 23 -2.18 -12.84 -5.95
C GLY A 23 -3.28 -11.84 -6.31
N HIS A 24 -3.85 -11.10 -5.35
CA HIS A 24 -4.88 -10.09 -5.64
C HIS A 24 -4.34 -9.02 -6.59
N PRO A 25 -5.02 -8.68 -7.70
CA PRO A 25 -4.49 -7.85 -8.78
C PRO A 25 -4.42 -6.35 -8.45
N GLU A 26 -4.94 -5.94 -7.30
CA GLU A 26 -4.99 -4.53 -6.88
C GLU A 26 -4.34 -4.31 -5.52
N ALA A 27 -3.60 -3.21 -5.42
CA ALA A 27 -2.93 -2.75 -4.22
C ALA A 27 -3.07 -1.24 -4.08
N VAL A 28 -3.31 -0.76 -2.87
CA VAL A 28 -3.23 0.66 -2.51
C VAL A 28 -1.76 1.04 -2.41
N PHE A 29 -1.38 2.22 -2.89
CA PHE A 29 -0.01 2.72 -2.73
C PHE A 29 0.01 4.11 -2.09
N PHE A 30 1.08 4.42 -1.37
CA PHE A 30 1.31 5.75 -0.82
C PHE A 30 2.79 6.02 -0.67
N GLN A 31 3.17 7.30 -0.74
CA GLN A 31 4.54 7.74 -0.45
C GLN A 31 4.62 8.17 1.01
N SER A 32 5.59 7.65 1.76
CA SER A 32 5.87 8.21 3.08
C SER A 32 6.54 9.57 2.89
N SER A 33 5.90 10.63 3.39
CA SER A 33 6.48 11.98 3.43
C SER A 33 7.54 12.09 4.54
N SER A 34 8.53 11.20 4.49
CA SER A 34 9.68 11.24 5.37
C SER A 34 10.49 12.49 5.01
N ARG A 35 10.46 13.54 5.85
CA ARG A 35 11.18 14.82 5.65
C ARG A 35 12.72 14.70 5.60
N ARG A 36 13.28 13.49 5.53
CA ARG A 36 14.72 13.30 5.37
C ARG A 36 15.06 13.43 3.90
N ALA A 37 15.89 14.42 3.58
CA ALA A 37 16.34 14.75 2.23
C ALA A 37 17.02 13.58 1.46
N GLU A 38 17.38 12.49 2.15
CA GLU A 38 17.95 11.27 1.58
C GLU A 38 16.99 10.07 1.48
N ALA A 39 15.76 10.18 2.00
CA ALA A 39 14.78 9.12 1.81
C ALA A 39 14.31 9.20 0.35
N LYS A 40 14.97 8.43 -0.53
CA LYS A 40 14.45 8.04 -1.85
C LYS A 40 12.94 7.92 -1.75
N MET A 41 12.20 8.50 -2.68
CA MET A 41 10.74 8.42 -2.74
C MET A 41 10.27 6.95 -2.76
N THR A 42 10.17 6.34 -1.57
CA THR A 42 9.78 4.94 -1.43
C THR A 42 8.27 4.88 -1.47
N LEU A 43 7.77 4.15 -2.45
CA LEU A 43 6.37 3.80 -2.55
C LEU A 43 6.09 2.59 -1.67
N PHE A 44 5.16 2.76 -0.75
CA PHE A 44 4.60 1.69 0.06
C PHE A 44 3.36 1.17 -0.64
N TYR A 45 3.23 -0.15 -0.71
CA TYR A 45 2.08 -0.86 -1.27
C TYR A 45 1.37 -1.66 -0.19
N VAL A 46 0.05 -1.72 -0.28
CA VAL A 46 -0.83 -2.46 0.63
C VAL A 46 -1.84 -3.23 -0.22
N CYS A 47 -1.99 -4.53 0.02
CA CYS A 47 -2.98 -5.32 -0.67
C CYS A 47 -4.39 -4.79 -0.40
N ALA A 48 -5.18 -4.56 -1.46
CA ALA A 48 -6.56 -4.08 -1.34
C ALA A 48 -7.56 -5.19 -0.93
N SER A 49 -7.10 -6.43 -0.75
CA SER A 49 -7.94 -7.53 -0.31
C SER A 49 -8.20 -7.45 1.21
N LYS A 50 -9.49 -7.44 1.58
CA LYS A 50 -9.98 -7.40 2.98
C LYS A 50 -9.42 -8.49 3.89
N GLY A 51 -8.97 -9.62 3.33
CA GLY A 51 -8.41 -10.73 4.10
C GLY A 51 -6.88 -10.81 4.09
N CYS A 52 -6.19 -9.99 3.27
CA CYS A 52 -4.74 -10.10 3.11
C CYS A 52 -3.98 -9.06 3.92
N GLY A 53 -4.25 -7.77 3.68
CA GLY A 53 -3.55 -6.66 4.35
C GLY A 53 -2.02 -6.68 4.21
N HIS A 54 -1.48 -7.42 3.23
CA HIS A 54 -0.04 -7.53 3.04
C HIS A 54 0.55 -6.20 2.59
N ARG A 55 1.69 -5.82 3.18
CA ARG A 55 2.36 -4.54 2.95
C ARG A 55 3.77 -4.79 2.48
N TRP A 56 4.18 -4.12 1.41
CA TRP A 56 5.52 -4.23 0.84
C TRP A 56 5.97 -2.89 0.28
N THR A 57 7.27 -2.72 0.10
CA THR A 57 7.87 -1.54 -0.55
C THR A 57 8.36 -1.94 -1.93
N GLY A 58 8.22 -1.02 -2.89
CA GLY A 58 8.90 -1.11 -4.18
C GLY A 58 10.31 -0.55 -4.15
#